data_AF-A0A966MTL4-F1
#
_entry.id   AF-A0A966MTL4-F1
#
_cell.length_a   1.000
_cell.length_b   1.000
_cell.length_c   1.000
_cell.angle_alpha   90.00
_cell.angle_beta   90.00
_cell.angle_gamma   90.00
#
_symmetry.space_group_name_H-M   'P 1'
#
loop_
_entity.id
_entity.type
_entity.pdbx_description
1 polymer ?
#
loop_
_entity_poly.entity_id
_entity_poly.type
_entity_poly.pdbx_seq_one_letter_code
_entity_poly.pdbx_strand_id
1 'polypeptide(L)'
;MRAQTIIIAAVIALAAGVAIGATVLDNEPARPGLSAADDETTADHDYRIPAGTGDRIDGGERIDILPAELEVAVGETIRIVNEDDRGHVVGVFYVGAGETLTQTFTAPGQLTG
;
A
#
# COMPACT_ATOMS: atom_id res chain seq x y z
N MET A 1 -42.29 18.56 -13.06
CA MET A 1 -40.86 18.85 -13.35
C MET A 1 -40.04 18.21 -12.25
N ARG A 2 -38.94 17.56 -12.62
CA ARG A 2 -38.34 16.45 -11.87
C ARG A 2 -37.54 16.94 -10.66
N ALA A 3 -37.83 16.36 -9.50
CA ALA A 3 -36.99 16.44 -8.32
C ALA A 3 -35.70 15.67 -8.61
N GLN A 4 -34.58 16.39 -8.61
CA GLN A 4 -33.27 15.84 -8.88
C GLN A 4 -32.69 15.34 -7.56
N THR A 5 -32.88 14.04 -7.30
CA THR A 5 -32.31 13.35 -6.14
C THR A 5 -30.79 13.27 -6.32
N ILE A 6 -30.06 14.10 -5.58
CA ILE A 6 -28.60 14.02 -5.49
C ILE A 6 -28.29 12.82 -4.59
N ILE A 7 -27.86 11.71 -5.19
CA ILE A 7 -27.32 10.57 -4.45
C ILE A 7 -25.90 10.96 -4.06
N ILE A 8 -25.74 11.43 -2.82
CA ILE A 8 -24.44 11.57 -2.18
C ILE A 8 -23.97 10.14 -1.89
N ALA A 9 -23.11 9.60 -2.75
CA ALA A 9 -22.42 8.35 -2.48
C ALA A 9 -21.52 8.58 -1.26
N ALA A 10 -21.94 8.04 -0.12
CA ALA A 10 -21.16 8.01 1.10
C ALA A 10 -19.93 7.15 0.84
N VAL A 11 -18.79 7.79 0.58
CA VAL A 11 -17.48 7.16 0.65
C VAL A 11 -17.25 6.83 2.12
N ILE A 12 -17.37 5.55 2.45
CA ILE A 12 -17.03 5.02 3.77
C ILE A 12 -15.50 5.11 3.85
N ALA A 13 -15.01 6.21 4.40
CA ALA A 13 -13.65 6.32 4.88
C ALA A 13 -13.53 5.38 6.09
N LEU A 14 -13.05 4.16 5.84
CA LEU A 14 -12.79 3.19 6.87
C LEU A 14 -11.53 3.64 7.63
N ALA A 15 -11.73 4.43 8.67
CA ALA A 15 -10.72 4.73 9.67
C ALA A 15 -10.36 3.44 10.42
N ALA A 16 -9.36 2.71 9.93
CA ALA A 16 -8.77 1.57 10.63
C ALA A 16 -7.33 1.89 11.06
N GLY A 17 -7.14 3.04 11.70
CA GLY A 17 -5.92 3.35 12.43
C GLY A 17 -5.96 2.77 13.84
N VAL A 18 -5.96 1.44 13.99
CA VAL A 18 -5.69 0.82 15.30
C VAL A 18 -4.18 0.64 15.41
N ALA A 19 -3.52 1.64 15.98
CA ALA A 19 -2.17 1.49 16.50
C ALA A 19 -2.19 0.49 17.67
N ILE A 20 -1.89 -0.78 17.39
CA ILE A 20 -1.58 -1.75 18.46
C ILE A 20 -0.16 -1.46 18.93
N GLY A 21 -0.06 -0.50 19.85
CA GLY A 21 1.14 -0.25 20.64
C GLY A 21 1.24 -1.26 21.80
N ALA A 22 2.38 -1.95 21.84
CA ALA A 22 2.97 -2.66 22.97
C ALA A 22 2.30 -3.96 23.45
N THR A 23 2.89 -5.08 23.03
CA THR A 23 3.16 -6.20 23.95
C THR A 23 4.67 -6.47 23.93
N VAL A 24 5.32 -6.24 25.07
CA VAL A 24 6.68 -6.69 25.40
C VAL A 24 6.72 -8.21 25.28
N LEU A 25 7.58 -8.76 24.43
CA LEU A 25 8.26 -10.04 24.62
C LEU A 25 9.46 -10.13 23.64
N ASP A 26 10.66 -10.21 24.23
CA ASP A 26 11.88 -10.91 23.77
C ASP A 26 12.44 -10.66 22.34
N ASN A 27 13.57 -9.95 22.28
CA ASN A 27 14.67 -10.13 21.32
C ASN A 27 14.34 -10.33 19.83
N GLU A 28 13.25 -9.73 19.35
CA GLU A 28 12.98 -9.64 17.93
C GLU A 28 13.99 -8.69 17.27
N PRO A 29 14.57 -9.04 16.10
CA PRO A 29 15.35 -8.09 15.32
C PRO A 29 14.49 -6.84 15.09
N ALA A 30 15.12 -5.66 15.09
CA ALA A 30 14.42 -4.39 14.97
C ALA A 30 13.39 -4.44 13.83
N ARG A 31 12.10 -4.46 14.20
CA ARG A 31 11.02 -4.47 13.23
C ARG A 31 10.97 -3.08 12.60
N PRO A 32 11.04 -2.97 11.28
CA PRO A 32 10.86 -1.68 10.61
C PRO A 32 9.53 -1.06 11.03
N GLY A 33 9.56 0.23 11.31
CA GLY A 33 8.35 0.99 11.61
C GLY A 33 7.66 1.38 10.31
N LEU A 34 6.36 1.12 10.22
CA LEU A 34 5.52 1.56 9.11
C LEU A 34 4.32 2.32 9.68
N SER A 35 3.98 3.44 9.07
CA SER A 35 2.75 4.19 9.37
C SER A 35 2.01 4.48 8.08
N ALA A 36 0.68 4.45 8.13
CA ALA A 36 -0.12 5.04 7.05
C ALA A 36 0.25 6.52 6.90
N ALA A 37 0.37 6.97 5.65
CA ALA A 37 0.57 8.38 5.31
C ALA A 37 -0.66 8.92 4.58
N ASP A 38 -0.89 10.23 4.66
CA ASP A 38 -1.94 10.90 3.91
C ASP A 38 -1.61 10.91 2.41
N ASP A 39 -2.57 10.52 1.57
CA ASP A 39 -2.41 10.38 0.11
C ASP A 39 -2.12 11.70 -0.62
N GLU A 40 -2.25 12.85 0.07
CA GLU A 40 -2.04 14.20 -0.46
C GLU A 40 -0.55 14.57 -0.61
N THR A 41 0.38 13.72 -0.14
CA THR A 41 1.83 13.98 -0.22
C THR A 41 2.45 13.34 -1.47
N THR A 42 3.46 13.98 -2.06
CA THR A 42 4.29 13.34 -3.09
C THR A 42 5.11 12.24 -2.42
N ALA A 43 4.89 10.98 -2.79
CA ALA A 43 5.68 9.87 -2.27
C ALA A 43 7.09 9.89 -2.87
N ASP A 44 8.09 9.55 -2.05
CA ASP A 44 9.48 9.45 -2.48
C ASP A 44 9.70 8.25 -3.42
N HIS A 45 8.94 7.18 -3.19
CA HIS A 45 8.94 5.96 -4.00
C HIS A 45 7.52 5.70 -4.54
N ASP A 46 7.32 5.83 -5.85
CA ASP A 46 6.00 5.69 -6.49
C ASP A 46 5.99 4.50 -7.45
N TYR A 47 5.10 3.55 -7.18
CA TYR A 47 4.91 2.33 -7.97
C TYR A 47 3.46 2.19 -8.39
N ARG A 48 3.27 1.49 -9.51
CA ARG A 48 1.95 1.26 -10.08
C ARG A 48 1.82 -0.17 -10.56
N ILE A 49 0.68 -0.78 -10.25
CA ILE A 49 0.26 -2.07 -10.80
C ILE A 49 -0.71 -1.75 -11.94
N PRO A 50 -0.31 -1.90 -13.22
CA PRO A 50 -1.17 -1.55 -14.34
C PRO A 50 -2.42 -2.43 -14.42
N ALA A 51 -3.49 -1.90 -15.00
CA ALA A 51 -4.67 -2.68 -15.34
C ALA A 51 -4.31 -3.91 -16.21
N GLY A 52 -4.93 -5.06 -15.92
CA GLY A 52 -4.67 -6.33 -16.61
C GLY A 52 -3.38 -7.03 -16.17
N THR A 53 -2.71 -6.55 -15.11
CA THR A 53 -1.54 -7.24 -14.53
C THR A 53 -1.90 -8.66 -14.10
N GLY A 54 -3.09 -8.84 -13.53
CA GLY A 54 -3.61 -10.13 -13.14
C GLY A 54 -3.72 -11.11 -14.30
N ASP A 55 -4.34 -10.69 -15.40
CA ASP A 55 -4.50 -11.53 -16.60
C ASP A 55 -3.15 -11.95 -17.19
N ARG A 56 -2.17 -11.05 -17.17
CA ARG A 56 -0.80 -11.33 -17.64
C ARG A 56 -0.09 -12.36 -16.75
N ILE A 57 -0.22 -12.23 -15.43
CA ILE A 57 0.31 -13.21 -14.47
C ILE A 57 -0.35 -14.58 -14.67
N ASP A 58 -1.67 -14.62 -14.86
CA ASP A 58 -2.41 -15.85 -15.12
C ASP A 58 -2.01 -16.47 -16.47
N GLY A 59 -1.63 -15.64 -17.44
CA GLY A 59 -1.00 -16.02 -18.70
C GLY A 59 0.44 -16.54 -18.57
N GLY A 60 1.03 -16.51 -17.37
CA GLY A 60 2.37 -16.99 -17.08
C GLY A 60 3.48 -15.95 -17.25
N GLU A 61 3.12 -14.68 -17.45
CA GLU A 61 4.09 -13.59 -17.50
C GLU A 61 4.64 -13.27 -16.10
N ARG A 62 5.95 -13.05 -15.99
CA ARG A 62 6.57 -12.53 -14.77
C ARG A 62 6.62 -11.01 -14.85
N ILE A 63 6.05 -10.35 -13.85
CA ILE A 63 5.99 -8.89 -13.76
C ILE A 63 6.63 -8.48 -12.45
N ASP A 64 7.66 -7.65 -12.53
CA ASP A 64 8.35 -7.06 -11.38
C ASP A 64 7.88 -5.61 -11.20
N ILE A 65 7.06 -5.36 -10.17
CA ILE A 65 6.53 -4.02 -9.84
C ILE A 65 7.49 -3.26 -8.93
N LEU A 66 7.97 -3.92 -7.87
CA LEU A 66 9.03 -3.42 -7.00
C LEU A 66 10.38 -3.99 -7.44
N PRO A 67 11.49 -3.25 -7.25
CA PRO A 67 12.81 -3.80 -7.42
C PRO A 67 13.07 -4.94 -6.41
N ALA A 68 14.02 -5.82 -6.72
CA ALA A 68 14.40 -6.92 -5.83
C ALA A 68 14.91 -6.44 -4.46
N GLU A 69 15.50 -5.25 -4.42
CA GLU A 69 15.95 -4.57 -3.21
C GLU A 69 15.61 -3.08 -3.34
N LEU A 70 15.01 -2.52 -2.30
CA LEU A 70 14.68 -1.10 -2.20
C LEU A 70 15.31 -0.55 -0.91
N GLU A 71 16.34 0.28 -1.06
CA GLU A 71 16.93 1.03 0.04
C GLU A 71 16.12 2.31 0.25
N VAL A 72 15.69 2.54 1.49
CA VAL A 72 14.88 3.70 1.90
C VAL A 72 15.44 4.34 3.16
N ALA A 73 15.25 5.65 3.30
CA ALA A 73 15.56 6.37 4.52
C ALA A 73 14.33 6.45 5.45
N VAL A 74 14.58 6.51 6.77
CA VAL A 74 13.51 6.81 7.74
C VAL A 74 12.96 8.20 7.45
N GLY A 75 11.64 8.29 7.32
CA GLY A 75 10.89 9.47 6.92
C GLY A 75 10.44 9.46 5.46
N GLU A 76 11.02 8.60 4.62
CA GLU A 76 10.55 8.43 3.23
C GLU A 76 9.22 7.70 3.16
N THR A 77 8.50 7.93 2.07
CA THR A 77 7.18 7.37 1.82
C THR A 77 7.19 6.53 0.54
N ILE A 78 6.59 5.34 0.61
CA ILE A 78 6.25 4.51 -0.55
C ILE A 78 4.76 4.64 -0.86
N ARG A 79 4.43 4.79 -2.14
CA ARG A 79 3.07 4.72 -2.67
C ARG A 79 2.98 3.63 -3.74
N ILE A 80 1.97 2.78 -3.61
CA ILE A 80 1.65 1.73 -4.59
C ILE A 80 0.21 1.92 -5.02
N VAL A 81 0.00 2.27 -6.29
CA VAL A 81 -1.32 2.43 -6.89
C VAL A 81 -1.68 1.16 -7.65
N ASN A 82 -2.73 0.47 -7.23
CA ASN A 82 -3.25 -0.68 -7.96
C ASN A 82 -4.35 -0.24 -8.93
N GLU A 83 -4.04 -0.19 -10.23
CA GLU A 83 -5.02 0.10 -11.29
C GLU A 83 -5.69 -1.17 -11.84
N ASP A 84 -5.39 -2.33 -11.27
CA ASP A 84 -5.97 -3.60 -11.65
C ASP A 84 -7.30 -3.88 -10.94
N ASP A 85 -8.05 -4.86 -11.48
CA ASP A 85 -9.39 -5.21 -10.99
C ASP A 85 -9.38 -6.25 -9.84
N ARG A 86 -8.19 -6.67 -9.40
CA ARG A 86 -7.98 -7.60 -8.28
C ARG A 86 -6.84 -7.14 -7.37
N GLY A 87 -6.82 -7.68 -6.15
CA GLY A 87 -5.76 -7.42 -5.18
C GLY A 87 -4.45 -8.11 -5.53
N HIS A 88 -3.34 -7.48 -5.19
CA HIS A 88 -1.99 -7.98 -5.46
C HIS A 88 -1.11 -7.89 -4.23
N VAL A 89 -0.20 -8.85 -4.09
CA VAL A 89 0.91 -8.80 -3.13
C VAL A 89 2.16 -8.36 -3.88
N VAL A 90 2.77 -7.26 -3.45
CA VAL A 90 4.00 -6.71 -4.01
C VAL A 90 5.03 -6.57 -2.90
N GLY A 91 6.05 -7.43 -2.93
CA GLY A 91 6.98 -7.59 -1.81
C GLY A 91 6.22 -7.94 -0.54
N VAL A 92 6.32 -7.10 0.48
CA VAL A 92 5.62 -7.26 1.77
C VAL A 92 4.24 -6.58 1.82
N PHE A 93 3.84 -5.88 0.76
CA PHE A 93 2.65 -5.04 0.75
C PHE A 93 1.51 -5.73 0.02
N TYR A 94 0.33 -5.76 0.63
CA TYR A 94 -0.91 -6.11 -0.05
C TYR A 94 -1.64 -4.83 -0.45
N VAL A 95 -2.09 -4.75 -1.71
CA VAL A 95 -2.87 -3.63 -2.24
C VAL A 95 -4.13 -4.20 -2.90
N GLY A 96 -5.31 -3.79 -2.43
CA GLY A 96 -6.58 -4.24 -2.99
C GLY A 96 -6.85 -3.67 -4.39
N ALA A 97 -7.87 -4.20 -5.05
CA ALA A 97 -8.28 -3.78 -6.39
C ALA A 97 -8.65 -2.29 -6.44
N GLY A 98 -8.06 -1.52 -7.35
CA GLY A 98 -8.31 -0.09 -7.45
C GLY A 98 -7.79 0.75 -6.27
N GLU A 99 -7.12 0.14 -5.28
CA GLU A 99 -6.69 0.83 -4.07
C GLU A 99 -5.32 1.49 -4.23
N THR A 100 -5.07 2.52 -3.42
CA THR A 100 -3.74 3.11 -3.24
C THR A 100 -3.28 2.82 -1.82
N LEU A 101 -2.06 2.30 -1.69
CA LEU A 101 -1.38 2.13 -0.42
C LEU A 101 -0.28 3.16 -0.31
N THR A 102 -0.32 3.97 0.75
CA THR A 102 0.72 4.97 1.06
C THR A 102 1.25 4.71 2.47
N GLN A 103 2.56 4.47 2.60
CA GLN A 103 3.20 4.19 3.89
C GLN A 103 4.51 4.96 4.06
N THR A 104 4.73 5.47 5.27
CA THR A 104 5.98 6.11 5.69
C THR A 104 6.83 5.14 6.51
N PHE A 105 8.12 5.07 6.22
CA PHE A 105 9.09 4.30 7.00
C PHE A 105 9.49 5.08 8.25
N THR A 106 9.09 4.61 9.44
CA THR A 106 9.23 5.37 10.70
C THR A 106 10.35 4.87 11.61
N ALA A 107 10.91 3.69 11.35
CA ALA A 107 12.07 3.18 12.08
C ALA A 107 12.97 2.31 11.19
N PRO A 108 14.29 2.28 11.46
CA PRO A 108 15.22 1.43 10.72
C PRO A 108 14.89 -0.05 10.83
N GLY A 109 15.21 -0.81 9.77
CA GLY A 109 15.19 -2.27 9.77
C GLY A 109 15.10 -2.82 8.34
N GLN A 110 14.83 -4.12 8.22
CA GLN A 110 14.63 -4.80 6.93
C GLN A 110 13.24 -5.43 6.82
N LEU A 111 12.59 -5.21 5.68
CA LEU A 111 11.31 -5.84 5.31
C LEU A 111 11.58 -6.93 4.26
N THR A 112 11.08 -8.14 4.48
CA THR A 112 11.21 -9.29 3.54
C THR A 112 9.90 -10.05 3.44
N GLY A 113 9.57 -10.58 2.26
CA GLY A 113 8.32 -11.26 1.95
C GLY A 113 8.41 -12.06 0.66
#